data_AF-A0A812C8P0-F1
#
_entry.id   AF-A0A812C8P0-F1
#
_cell.length_a   1.000
_cell.length_b   1.000
_cell.length_c   1.000
_cell.angle_alpha   90.00
_cell.angle_beta   90.00
_cell.angle_gamma   90.00
#
_symmetry.space_group_name_H-M   'P 1'
#
loop_
_entity.id
_entity.type
_entity.pdbx_description
1 polymer ?
#
loop_
_entity_poly.entity_id
_entity_poly.type
_entity_poly.pdbx_seq_one_letter_code
_entity_poly.pdbx_strand_id
1 'polypeptide(L)'
;MSRGTMKAANQIASFKWTARDTLHRTKQEMEDYLKYIGAGVVTIGAVSTALLLKATPQAIEPLVDLNKQSIVIPGPERAHKSCLLGSQTHEDSLTDVTTLHEAFKRGARLSDNGRCIGWRPDPQKPYSWLSYNDVSIYLIFCFCAKFILLAAFLSFCLLLSIQIFGGKIFKKKKNSKNFQNLI
;
A
#
# COMPACT_ATOMS: atom_id res chain seq x y z
N MET A 1 -23.84 -15.96 -85.10
CA MET A 1 -23.70 -14.87 -84.11
C MET A 1 -23.78 -13.53 -84.84
N SER A 2 -24.73 -12.65 -84.53
CA SER A 2 -25.01 -11.42 -85.30
C SER A 2 -23.94 -10.34 -85.07
N ARG A 3 -23.63 -9.50 -86.07
CA ARG A 3 -22.67 -8.38 -85.93
C ARG A 3 -23.03 -7.43 -84.78
N GLY A 4 -24.32 -7.31 -84.43
CA GLY A 4 -24.78 -6.52 -83.28
C GLY A 4 -24.33 -7.10 -81.93
N THR A 5 -24.32 -8.42 -81.78
CA THR A 5 -23.95 -9.07 -80.51
C THR A 5 -22.44 -9.02 -80.26
N MET A 6 -21.60 -8.99 -81.31
CA MET A 6 -20.15 -8.82 -81.15
C MET A 6 -19.75 -7.41 -80.72
N LYS A 7 -20.44 -6.37 -81.22
CA LYS A 7 -20.18 -4.98 -80.80
C LYS A 7 -20.51 -4.78 -79.32
N ALA A 8 -21.64 -5.31 -78.87
CA ALA A 8 -22.04 -5.28 -77.47
C ALA A 8 -21.05 -6.02 -76.56
N ALA A 9 -20.58 -7.21 -76.97
CA ALA A 9 -19.60 -7.98 -76.21
C ALA A 9 -18.26 -7.25 -76.06
N ASN A 10 -17.76 -6.60 -77.11
CA ASN A 10 -16.53 -5.80 -77.05
C ASN A 10 -16.67 -4.57 -76.15
N GLN A 11 -17.82 -3.91 -76.15
CA GLN A 11 -18.09 -2.78 -75.24
C GLN A 11 -18.18 -3.22 -73.77
N ILE A 12 -18.80 -4.38 -73.50
CA ILE A 12 -18.87 -4.95 -72.15
C ILE A 12 -17.45 -5.34 -71.68
N ALA A 13 -16.64 -5.93 -72.56
CA ALA A 13 -15.27 -6.28 -72.25
C ALA A 13 -14.43 -5.03 -71.94
N SER A 14 -14.48 -3.98 -72.78
CA SER A 14 -13.72 -2.74 -72.56
C SER A 14 -14.15 -2.02 -71.28
N PHE A 15 -15.45 -2.01 -70.98
CA PHE A 15 -15.97 -1.49 -69.72
C PHE A 15 -15.43 -2.28 -68.52
N LYS A 16 -15.45 -3.62 -68.60
CA LYS A 16 -14.95 -4.51 -67.53
C LYS A 16 -13.45 -4.34 -67.27
N TRP A 17 -12.64 -4.19 -68.32
CA TRP A 17 -11.20 -3.90 -68.19
C TRP A 17 -10.97 -2.55 -67.51
N THR A 18 -11.65 -1.51 -67.98
CA THR A 18 -11.54 -0.16 -67.40
C THR A 18 -11.92 -0.14 -65.92
N ALA A 19 -13.02 -0.80 -65.55
CA ALA A 19 -13.47 -0.91 -64.17
C ALA A 19 -12.51 -1.71 -63.27
N ARG A 20 -11.87 -2.75 -63.83
CA ARG A 20 -10.83 -3.52 -63.11
C ARG A 20 -9.59 -2.66 -62.88
N ASP A 21 -9.17 -1.91 -63.89
CA ASP A 21 -7.98 -1.06 -63.80
C ASP A 21 -8.17 0.12 -62.85
N THR A 22 -9.35 0.73 -62.80
CA THR A 22 -9.66 1.77 -61.81
C THR A 22 -9.66 1.20 -60.39
N LEU A 23 -10.21 0.00 -60.17
CA LEU A 23 -10.17 -0.68 -58.87
C LEU A 23 -8.73 -1.01 -58.44
N HIS A 24 -7.88 -1.45 -59.37
CA HIS A 24 -6.48 -1.72 -59.05
C HIS A 24 -5.72 -0.44 -58.69
N ARG A 25 -5.93 0.65 -59.44
CA ARG A 25 -5.33 1.95 -59.13
C ARG A 25 -5.75 2.47 -57.76
N THR A 26 -7.05 2.48 -57.45
CA THR A 26 -7.53 2.98 -56.16
C THR A 26 -7.06 2.10 -55.00
N LYS A 27 -6.97 0.78 -55.21
CA LYS A 27 -6.41 -0.13 -54.20
C LYS A 27 -4.94 0.17 -53.91
N GLN A 28 -4.13 0.44 -54.93
CA GLN A 28 -2.71 0.81 -54.76
C GLN A 28 -2.57 2.13 -54.01
N GLU A 29 -3.35 3.16 -54.37
CA GLU A 29 -3.33 4.44 -53.67
C GLU A 29 -3.67 4.28 -52.19
N MET A 30 -4.71 3.50 -51.87
CA MET A 30 -5.11 3.23 -50.49
C MET A 30 -4.02 2.46 -49.72
N GLU A 31 -3.35 1.48 -50.34
CA GLU A 31 -2.25 0.74 -49.72
C GLU A 31 -1.07 1.67 -49.37
N ASP A 32 -0.75 2.64 -50.22
CA ASP A 32 0.34 3.58 -49.97
C ASP A 32 -0.01 4.59 -48.87
N TYR A 33 -1.28 5.05 -48.79
CA TYR A 33 -1.76 5.83 -47.65
C TYR A 33 -1.73 5.05 -46.34
N LEU A 34 -2.13 3.77 -46.36
CA LEU A 34 -2.08 2.90 -45.19
C LEU A 34 -0.65 2.68 -44.68
N LYS A 35 0.32 2.51 -45.59
CA LYS A 35 1.75 2.43 -45.22
C LYS A 35 2.23 3.72 -44.58
N TYR A 36 1.86 4.88 -45.13
CA TYR A 36 2.26 6.18 -44.58
C TYR A 36 1.66 6.44 -43.20
N ILE A 37 0.36 6.16 -43.01
CA ILE A 37 -0.30 6.28 -41.71
C ILE A 37 0.31 5.30 -40.70
N GLY A 38 0.55 4.05 -41.11
CA GLY A 38 1.23 3.04 -40.28
C GLY A 38 2.61 3.50 -39.82
N ALA A 39 3.41 4.06 -40.73
CA ALA A 39 4.73 4.62 -40.40
C ALA A 39 4.62 5.83 -39.45
N GLY A 40 3.65 6.71 -39.66
CA GLY A 40 3.39 7.86 -38.77
C GLY A 40 3.04 7.43 -37.35
N VAL A 41 2.13 6.46 -37.19
CA VAL A 41 1.73 5.97 -35.85
C VAL A 41 2.89 5.28 -35.13
N VAL A 42 3.68 4.46 -35.84
CA VAL A 42 4.84 3.75 -35.24
C VAL A 42 5.92 4.74 -34.80
N THR A 43 6.22 5.75 -35.62
CA THR A 43 7.25 6.76 -35.28
C THR A 43 6.82 7.62 -34.09
N ILE A 44 5.56 8.07 -34.03
CA ILE A 44 5.04 8.82 -32.89
C ILE A 44 5.04 7.96 -31.60
N GLY A 45 4.62 6.70 -31.68
CA GLY A 45 4.64 5.77 -30.55
C GLY A 45 6.05 5.49 -30.02
N ALA A 46 7.02 5.28 -30.91
CA ALA A 46 8.42 5.04 -30.53
C ALA A 46 9.06 6.27 -29.88
N VAL A 47 8.81 7.48 -30.42
CA VAL A 47 9.37 8.71 -29.85
C VAL A 47 8.75 9.03 -28.49
N SER A 48 7.43 8.93 -28.36
CA SER A 48 6.74 9.23 -27.10
C SER A 48 7.12 8.28 -25.96
N THR A 49 7.26 6.98 -26.25
CA THR A 49 7.75 6.00 -25.26
C THR A 49 9.20 6.26 -24.86
N ALA A 50 10.09 6.59 -25.81
CA ALA A 50 11.47 6.95 -25.50
C ALA A 50 11.58 8.21 -24.62
N LEU A 51 10.76 9.23 -24.89
CA LEU A 51 10.71 10.44 -24.06
C LEU A 51 10.19 10.15 -22.65
N LEU A 52 9.17 9.30 -22.51
CA LEU A 52 8.66 8.90 -21.21
C LEU A 52 9.71 8.13 -20.40
N LEU A 53 10.38 7.15 -21.00
CA LEU A 53 11.46 6.39 -20.37
C LEU A 53 12.65 7.26 -19.98
N LYS A 54 12.93 8.33 -20.72
CA LYS A 54 13.97 9.30 -20.35
C LYS A 54 13.54 10.24 -19.21
N ALA A 55 12.24 10.53 -19.11
CA ALA A 55 11.69 11.38 -18.06
C ALA A 55 11.43 10.65 -16.74
N THR A 56 11.45 9.30 -16.72
CA THR A 56 11.36 8.56 -15.45
C THR A 56 12.56 8.87 -14.57
N PRO A 57 12.35 9.16 -13.26
CA PRO A 57 13.44 9.43 -12.34
C PRO A 57 14.36 8.21 -12.27
N GLN A 58 15.67 8.42 -12.37
CA GLN A 58 16.65 7.36 -12.23
C GLN A 58 16.53 6.72 -10.84
N ALA A 59 16.68 5.39 -10.80
CA ALA A 59 16.73 4.65 -9.55
C ALA A 59 17.86 5.22 -8.69
N ILE A 60 17.50 5.78 -7.53
CA ILE A 60 18.46 6.27 -6.56
C ILE A 60 19.18 5.05 -6.01
N GLU A 61 20.51 5.03 -6.12
CA GLU A 61 21.30 4.00 -5.48
C GLU A 61 21.10 4.09 -3.96
N PRO A 62 20.70 3.00 -3.30
CA PRO A 62 20.49 3.03 -1.87
C PRO A 62 21.83 3.29 -1.18
N LEU A 63 21.85 4.22 -0.21
CA LEU A 63 23.03 4.55 0.59
C LEU A 63 23.64 3.34 1.33
N VAL A 64 22.88 2.25 1.45
CA VAL A 64 23.26 1.03 2.14
C VAL A 64 22.85 -0.16 1.27
N ASP A 65 23.70 -1.19 1.24
CA ASP A 65 23.34 -2.50 0.69
C ASP A 65 22.07 -3.04 1.36
N LEU A 66 21.04 -3.33 0.56
CA LEU A 66 19.75 -3.82 1.04
C LEU A 66 19.86 -5.20 1.71
N ASN A 67 20.87 -5.99 1.37
CA ASN A 67 21.12 -7.29 2.00
C ASN A 67 21.85 -7.18 3.33
N LYS A 68 22.36 -5.99 3.66
CA LYS A 68 23.15 -5.72 4.85
C LYS A 68 22.78 -4.36 5.43
N GLN A 69 21.57 -4.27 5.98
CA GLN A 69 21.05 -3.03 6.57
C GLN A 69 21.45 -2.82 8.05
N SER A 70 22.02 -3.84 8.69
CA SER A 70 22.51 -3.74 10.06
C SER A 70 23.81 -4.52 10.27
N ILE A 71 24.60 -4.06 11.25
CA ILE A 71 25.87 -4.66 11.66
C ILE A 71 25.72 -5.07 13.12
N VAL A 72 26.06 -6.32 13.44
CA VAL A 72 26.06 -6.81 14.82
C VAL A 72 27.17 -6.10 15.59
N ILE A 73 26.82 -5.51 16.73
CA ILE A 73 27.76 -4.92 17.68
C ILE A 73 28.33 -6.06 18.54
N PRO A 74 29.65 -6.13 18.75
CA PRO A 74 30.24 -7.12 19.63
C PRO A 74 29.71 -6.95 21.06
N GLY A 75 29.08 -8.00 21.61
CA GLY A 75 28.53 -7.99 22.96
C GLY A 75 27.61 -9.19 23.22
N PRO A 76 27.27 -9.48 24.48
CA PRO A 76 26.39 -10.60 24.84
C PRO A 76 24.95 -10.41 24.36
N GLU A 77 24.52 -9.17 24.13
CA GLU A 77 23.12 -8.81 23.88
C GLU A 77 22.68 -8.91 22.41
N ARG A 78 23.57 -9.35 21.50
CA ARG A 78 23.32 -9.42 20.05
C ARG A 78 22.69 -8.13 19.50
N ALA A 79 23.17 -6.97 19.96
CA ALA A 79 22.69 -5.68 19.50
C ALA A 79 23.11 -5.45 18.04
N HIS A 80 22.28 -4.73 17.29
CA HIS A 80 22.54 -4.37 15.90
C HIS A 80 22.58 -2.85 15.76
N LYS A 81 23.55 -2.32 15.01
CA LYS A 81 23.59 -0.91 14.61
C LYS A 81 23.27 -0.75 13.13
N SER A 82 22.69 0.40 12.77
CA SER A 82 22.49 0.78 11.37
C SER A 82 23.84 0.92 10.66
N CYS A 83 23.93 0.43 9.42
CA CYS A 83 25.12 0.62 8.59
C CYS A 83 25.43 2.10 8.29
N LEU A 84 24.44 2.98 8.43
CA LEU A 84 24.59 4.43 8.23
C LEU A 84 25.42 5.11 9.32
N LEU A 85 25.53 4.50 10.52
CA LEU A 85 26.17 5.13 11.68
C LEU A 85 27.70 5.01 11.68
N GLY A 86 28.29 4.28 10.72
CA GLY A 86 29.74 4.10 10.61
C GLY A 86 30.35 3.52 11.90
N SER A 87 31.38 4.19 12.43
CA SER A 87 32.05 3.81 13.68
C SER A 87 31.37 4.35 14.94
N GLN A 88 30.47 5.32 14.82
CA GLN A 88 29.83 5.96 15.97
C GLN A 88 28.64 5.11 16.44
N THR A 89 28.43 5.07 17.75
CA THR A 89 27.23 4.46 18.34
C THR A 89 26.22 5.57 18.61
N HIS A 90 24.92 5.25 18.59
CA HIS A 90 23.86 6.25 18.82
C HIS A 90 23.96 6.90 20.21
N GLU A 91 24.64 6.23 21.14
CA GLU A 91 24.99 6.71 22.49
C GLU A 91 25.90 7.95 22.46
N ASP A 92 26.80 8.05 21.47
CA ASP A 92 27.76 9.16 21.39
C ASP A 92 27.08 10.49 21.04
N SER A 93 25.92 10.45 20.37
CA SER A 93 25.20 11.65 19.90
C SER A 93 24.17 12.18 20.90
N LEU A 94 23.73 11.35 21.85
CA LEU A 94 22.66 11.67 22.82
C LEU A 94 23.18 11.52 24.25
N THR A 95 24.27 12.23 24.58
CA THR A 95 24.92 12.19 25.91
C THR A 95 24.00 12.50 27.09
N ASP A 96 22.89 13.20 26.87
CA ASP A 96 22.06 13.77 27.95
C ASP A 96 20.74 13.01 28.15
N VAL A 97 20.60 11.82 27.55
CA VAL A 97 19.36 11.07 27.51
C VAL A 97 19.62 9.62 27.90
N THR A 98 18.98 9.18 28.98
CA THR A 98 19.15 7.80 29.49
C THR A 98 18.00 6.88 29.08
N THR A 99 16.82 7.45 28.79
CA THR A 99 15.62 6.69 28.46
C THR A 99 14.99 7.16 27.15
N LEU A 100 14.29 6.25 26.46
CA LEU A 100 13.53 6.59 25.25
C LEU A 100 12.50 7.70 25.49
N HIS A 101 11.92 7.76 26.69
CA HIS A 101 10.98 8.81 27.07
C HIS A 101 11.66 10.19 27.17
N GLU A 102 12.88 10.26 27.70
CA GLU A 102 13.68 11.49 27.68
C GLU A 102 14.08 11.90 26.27
N ALA A 103 14.41 10.93 25.41
CA ALA A 103 14.70 11.17 23.99
C ALA A 103 13.49 11.81 23.31
N PHE A 104 12.30 11.26 23.54
CA PHE A 104 11.05 11.77 23.00
C PHE A 104 10.75 13.20 23.47
N LYS A 105 10.86 13.47 24.79
CA LYS A 105 10.68 14.81 25.35
C LYS A 105 11.70 15.82 24.80
N ARG A 106 12.96 15.41 24.62
CA ARG A 106 14.01 16.24 24.02
C ARG A 106 13.67 16.55 22.56
N GLY A 107 13.25 15.56 21.77
CA GLY A 107 12.79 15.75 20.39
C GLY A 107 11.64 16.76 20.28
N ALA A 108 10.65 16.66 21.19
CA ALA A 108 9.54 17.60 21.25
C ALA A 108 9.99 19.05 21.50
N ARG A 109 10.99 19.26 22.38
CA ARG A 109 11.57 20.57 22.69
C ARG A 109 12.38 21.15 21.53
N LEU A 110 13.26 20.33 20.94
CA LEU A 110 14.14 20.77 19.85
C LEU A 110 13.37 21.07 18.56
N SER A 111 12.27 20.33 18.33
CA SER A 111 11.45 20.46 17.13
C SER A 111 10.30 21.45 17.28
N ASP A 112 10.14 22.09 18.46
CA ASP A 112 9.01 22.97 18.79
C ASP A 112 7.63 22.34 18.43
N ASN A 113 7.38 21.13 18.97
CA ASN A 113 6.18 20.34 18.66
C ASN A 113 5.96 20.04 17.16
N GLY A 114 7.04 19.85 16.40
CA GLY A 114 6.97 19.48 14.99
C GLY A 114 6.42 18.06 14.72
N ARG A 115 6.48 17.65 13.44
CA ARG A 115 5.99 16.36 12.96
C ARG A 115 6.82 15.21 13.55
N CYS A 116 6.17 14.30 14.26
CA CYS A 116 6.80 13.18 14.96
C CYS A 116 6.55 11.84 14.26
N ILE A 117 5.28 11.45 14.11
CA ILE A 117 4.89 10.15 13.52
C ILE A 117 4.13 10.35 12.22
N GLY A 118 4.63 9.75 11.14
CA GLY A 118 3.95 9.70 9.85
C GLY A 118 3.14 8.43 9.70
N TRP A 119 1.90 8.53 9.22
CA TRP A 119 1.06 7.39 8.86
C TRP A 119 0.45 7.60 7.47
N ARG A 120 0.14 6.50 6.79
CA ARG A 120 -0.46 6.53 5.45
C ARG A 120 -1.65 5.58 5.42
N PRO A 121 -2.89 6.09 5.26
CA PRO A 121 -4.08 5.25 5.16
C PRO A 121 -4.09 4.40 3.89
N ASP A 122 -3.77 5.02 2.75
CA ASP A 122 -3.87 4.41 1.43
C ASP A 122 -2.55 4.60 0.67
N PRO A 123 -2.07 3.60 -0.12
CA PRO A 123 -0.82 3.72 -0.87
C PRO A 123 -0.75 4.96 -1.78
N GLN A 124 -1.90 5.37 -2.34
CA GLN A 124 -2.01 6.51 -3.24
C GLN A 124 -2.09 7.87 -2.52
N LYS A 125 -2.33 7.91 -1.22
CA LYS A 125 -2.46 9.17 -0.45
C LYS A 125 -1.12 9.60 0.15
N PRO A 126 -0.87 10.91 0.33
CA PRO A 126 0.34 11.40 0.99
C PRO A 126 0.38 10.97 2.47
N TYR A 127 1.58 11.00 3.06
CA TYR A 127 1.74 10.77 4.50
C TYR A 127 1.08 11.89 5.31
N SER A 128 0.24 11.49 6.26
CA SER A 128 -0.27 12.36 7.32
C SER A 128 0.67 12.29 8.51
N TRP A 129 0.84 13.40 9.23
CA TRP A 129 1.80 13.49 10.32
C TRP A 129 1.11 13.91 11.62
N LEU A 130 1.53 13.29 12.72
CA LEU A 130 1.12 13.60 14.09
C LEU A 130 2.21 14.43 14.77
N SER A 131 1.82 15.45 15.53
CA SER A 131 2.76 16.24 16.33
C SER A 131 3.22 15.47 17.59
N TYR A 132 4.28 15.92 18.23
CA TYR A 132 4.75 15.30 19.49
C TYR A 132 3.65 15.29 20.57
N ASN A 133 2.89 16.37 20.69
CA ASN A 133 1.79 16.47 21.64
C ASN A 133 0.68 15.48 21.30
N ASP A 134 0.28 15.38 20.04
CA ASP A 134 -0.76 14.42 19.60
C ASP A 134 -0.35 12.99 19.96
N VAL A 135 0.91 12.62 19.66
CA VAL A 135 1.45 11.29 19.98
C VAL A 135 1.42 11.03 21.48
N SER A 136 1.82 12.00 22.31
CA SER A 136 1.78 11.84 23.76
C SER A 136 0.36 11.60 24.28
N ILE A 137 -0.61 12.33 23.75
CA ILE A 137 -2.03 12.21 24.10
C ILE A 137 -2.56 10.84 23.68
N TYR A 138 -2.31 10.42 22.44
CA TYR A 138 -2.77 9.12 21.95
C TYR A 138 -2.14 7.95 22.70
N LEU A 139 -0.88 8.04 23.09
CA LEU A 139 -0.24 7.03 23.93
C LEU A 139 -0.96 6.90 25.28
N ILE A 140 -1.21 8.03 25.95
CA ILE A 140 -1.93 8.04 27.23
C ILE A 140 -3.34 7.44 27.06
N PHE A 141 -4.08 7.86 26.04
CA PHE A 141 -5.41 7.30 25.75
C PHE A 141 -5.36 5.80 25.47
N CYS A 142 -4.37 5.32 24.72
CA CYS A 142 -4.20 3.89 24.43
C CYS A 142 -3.92 3.08 25.70
N PHE A 143 -3.01 3.57 26.55
CA PHE A 143 -2.72 2.93 27.84
C PHE A 143 -3.94 2.91 28.77
N CYS A 144 -4.64 4.05 28.90
CA CYS A 144 -5.84 4.16 29.73
C CYS A 144 -6.96 3.26 29.21
N ALA A 145 -7.26 3.27 27.92
CA ALA A 145 -8.32 2.44 27.34
C ALA A 145 -8.05 0.95 27.56
N LYS A 146 -6.80 0.49 27.41
CA LYS A 146 -6.42 -0.91 27.61
C LYS A 146 -6.53 -1.32 29.08
N PHE A 147 -6.18 -0.41 30.01
CA PHE A 147 -6.34 -0.64 31.44
C PHE A 147 -7.81 -0.67 31.87
N ILE A 148 -8.64 0.23 31.36
CA ILE A 148 -10.08 0.29 31.64
C ILE A 148 -10.78 -0.98 31.12
N LEU A 149 -10.48 -1.44 29.90
CA LEU A 149 -11.03 -2.70 29.39
C LEU A 149 -10.63 -3.90 30.24
N LEU A 150 -9.38 -3.97 30.69
CA LEU A 150 -8.90 -5.06 31.54
C LEU A 150 -9.60 -5.05 32.90
N ALA A 151 -9.77 -3.88 33.51
CA ALA A 151 -10.49 -3.73 34.77
C ALA A 151 -11.97 -4.11 34.64
N ALA A 152 -12.63 -3.71 33.55
CA ALA A 152 -14.01 -4.10 33.26
C ALA A 152 -14.14 -5.63 33.07
N PHE A 153 -13.20 -6.25 32.37
CA PHE A 153 -13.17 -7.69 32.16
C PHE A 153 -12.98 -8.46 33.47
N LEU A 154 -12.05 -8.03 34.32
CA LEU A 154 -11.82 -8.62 35.64
C LEU A 154 -13.04 -8.45 36.56
N SER A 155 -13.67 -7.27 36.57
CA SER A 155 -14.89 -7.01 37.33
C SER A 155 -16.04 -7.93 36.88
N PHE A 156 -16.23 -8.08 35.57
CA PHE A 156 -17.22 -9.00 35.00
C PHE A 156 -16.95 -10.46 35.39
N CYS A 157 -15.69 -10.93 35.30
CA CYS A 157 -15.31 -12.27 35.74
C CYS A 157 -15.58 -12.51 37.23
N LEU A 158 -15.33 -11.51 38.08
CA LEU A 158 -15.59 -11.59 39.53
C LEU A 158 -17.09 -11.68 39.82
N LEU A 159 -17.91 -10.88 39.12
CA LEU A 159 -19.37 -10.94 39.22
C LEU A 159 -19.93 -12.28 38.74
N LEU A 160 -19.43 -12.83 37.62
CA LEU A 160 -19.82 -14.18 37.17
C LEU A 160 -19.46 -15.25 38.19
N SER A 161 -18.28 -15.16 38.80
CA SER A 161 -17.84 -16.10 39.83
C SER A 161 -18.77 -16.06 41.05
N ILE A 162 -19.15 -14.86 41.48
CA ILE A 162 -20.12 -14.66 42.58
C ILE A 162 -21.50 -15.23 42.22
N GLN A 163 -21.99 -15.04 41.00
CA GLN A 163 -23.29 -15.58 40.57
C GLN A 163 -23.27 -17.12 40.48
N ILE A 164 -22.20 -17.71 39.93
CA ILE A 164 -22.04 -19.17 39.80
C ILE A 164 -21.94 -19.84 41.16
N PHE A 165 -21.15 -19.29 42.10
CA PHE A 165 -21.02 -19.83 43.45
C PHE A 165 -22.23 -19.54 44.34
N GLY A 166 -22.79 -18.32 44.27
CA GLY A 166 -23.97 -17.92 45.02
C GLY A 166 -25.21 -18.76 44.67
N GLY A 167 -25.40 -19.07 43.38
CA GLY A 167 -26.50 -19.91 42.90
C GLY A 167 -26.45 -21.36 43.43
N LYS A 168 -25.25 -21.93 43.59
CA LYS A 168 -25.07 -23.29 44.15
C LYS A 168 -25.36 -23.35 45.65
N ILE A 169 -24.97 -22.33 46.42
CA ILE A 169 -25.22 -22.26 47.86
C ILE A 169 -26.73 -22.14 48.15
N PHE A 170 -27.46 -21.33 47.37
CA PHE A 170 -28.89 -21.14 47.55
C PHE A 170 -29.71 -22.40 47.21
N LYS A 171 -29.30 -23.15 46.17
CA LYS A 171 -29.96 -24.41 45.78
C LYS A 171 -29.77 -25.51 46.85
N LYS A 172 -28.60 -25.57 47.49
CA LYS A 172 -28.33 -26.50 48.62
C LYS A 172 -29.18 -26.16 49.85
N LYS A 173 -29.38 -24.87 50.15
CA LYS A 173 -30.24 -24.42 51.26
C LYS A 173 -31.73 -24.69 51.01
N LYS A 174 -32.21 -24.62 49.76
CA LYS A 174 -33.60 -24.94 49.40
C LYS A 174 -33.90 -26.44 49.50
N ASN A 175 -32.96 -27.31 49.09
CA ASN A 175 -33.09 -28.75 49.28
C ASN A 175 -33.03 -29.16 50.76
N SER A 176 -32.18 -28.53 51.58
CA SER A 176 -32.12 -28.81 53.02
C SER A 176 -33.42 -28.42 53.77
N LYS A 177 -34.14 -27.39 53.31
CA LYS A 177 -35.42 -26.99 53.91
C LYS A 177 -36.59 -27.88 53.50
N ASN A 178 -36.54 -28.49 52.31
CA ASN A 178 -37.55 -29.48 51.90
C ASN A 178 -37.44 -30.80 52.67
N PHE A 179 -36.24 -31.17 53.14
CA PHE A 179 -36.04 -32.38 53.95
C PHE A 179 -36.51 -32.24 55.42
N GLN A 180 -36.70 -31.02 55.93
CA GLN A 180 -37.21 -30.77 57.28
C GLN A 180 -38.75 -30.79 57.35
N ASN A 181 -39.44 -30.87 56.22
CA ASN A 181 -40.91 -30.93 56.13
C ASN A 181 -41.43 -32.34 55.75
N LEU A 182 -40.60 -33.39 55.94
CA LEU A 182 -40.93 -34.77 55.55
C LEU A 182 -40.81 -35.81 56.68
N ILE A 183 -40.78 -35.36 57.94
CA ILE A 183 -40.85 -36.17 59.16
C ILE A 183 -41.90 -35.51 60.06
#